data_AF-A0A554N323-F1
#
_entry.id   AF-A0A554N323-F1
#
_cell.length_a   1.000
_cell.length_b   1.000
_cell.length_c   1.000
_cell.angle_alpha   90.00
_cell.angle_beta   90.00
_cell.angle_gamma   90.00
#
_symmetry.space_group_name_H-M   'P 1'
#
loop_
_entity.id
_entity.type
_entity.pdbx_description
1 polymer ?
#
loop_
_entity_poly.entity_id
_entity_poly.type
_entity_poly.pdbx_seq_one_letter_code
_entity_poly.pdbx_strand_id
1 'polypeptide(L)'
;MLGITSCTPSTNGPLRFTDSGTVWCQSARLDGSIGIPIDRENGPSIVVTGIRTPEQTGVTTHEVLLVPVSPYSRTGSVSWPLTEEWGDPKSAIGRSVPAGKHFDLAIHLSRDKGTSGTTGPIFIDYQADGRSYTADTSTQVEMEPDCRG
;
A
#
# COMPACT_ATOMS: atom_id res chain seq x y z
N MET A 1 4.67 -36.34 13.37
CA MET A 1 4.38 -35.76 12.04
C MET A 1 3.87 -34.35 12.27
N LEU A 2 4.71 -33.33 12.11
CA LEU A 2 4.28 -31.93 12.09
C LEU A 2 4.14 -31.55 10.62
N GLY A 3 2.89 -31.43 10.16
CA GLY A 3 2.57 -31.00 8.81
C GLY A 3 2.90 -29.53 8.66
N ILE A 4 3.99 -29.24 7.96
CA ILE A 4 4.29 -27.91 7.44
C ILE A 4 3.24 -27.62 6.37
N THR A 5 2.24 -26.80 6.72
CA THR A 5 1.33 -26.20 5.75
C THR A 5 2.15 -25.24 4.90
N SER A 6 2.60 -25.70 3.74
CA SER A 6 3.20 -24.85 2.73
C SER A 6 2.15 -23.84 2.27
N CYS A 7 2.20 -22.62 2.83
CA CYS A 7 1.52 -21.47 2.25
C CYS A 7 2.30 -21.08 1.00
N THR A 8 2.04 -21.74 -0.12
CA THR A 8 2.52 -21.30 -1.42
C THR A 8 1.79 -20.00 -1.74
N PRO A 9 2.46 -18.82 -1.80
CA PRO A 9 1.79 -17.59 -2.16
C PRO A 9 1.30 -17.74 -3.60
N SER A 10 -0.02 -17.70 -3.79
CA SER A 10 -0.60 -17.61 -5.11
C SER A 10 -0.27 -16.24 -5.69
N THR A 11 0.74 -16.18 -6.55
CA THR A 11 1.22 -14.96 -7.23
C THR A 11 0.29 -14.46 -8.34
N ASN A 12 -0.85 -15.14 -8.57
CA ASN A 12 -1.84 -14.81 -9.61
C ASN A 12 -3.23 -14.50 -9.04
N GLY A 13 -3.31 -13.74 -7.95
CA GLY A 13 -4.60 -13.29 -7.41
C GLY A 13 -5.29 -12.22 -8.27
N PRO A 14 -6.54 -11.82 -7.97
CA PRO A 14 -7.31 -10.87 -8.78
C PRO A 14 -6.84 -9.41 -8.72
N LEU A 15 -6.01 -9.02 -7.74
CA LEU A 15 -5.45 -7.66 -7.69
C LEU A 15 -4.42 -7.44 -8.81
N ARG A 16 -4.54 -6.29 -9.47
CA ARG A 16 -3.62 -5.79 -10.50
C ARG A 16 -3.32 -4.33 -10.16
N PHE A 17 -2.07 -3.93 -10.36
CA PHE A 17 -1.63 -2.55 -10.20
C PHE A 17 -1.14 -2.08 -11.57
N THR A 18 -1.67 -0.95 -12.03
CA THR A 18 -1.33 -0.34 -13.33
C THR A 18 0.01 0.39 -13.28
N ASP A 19 0.38 0.89 -12.10
CA ASP A 19 1.58 1.67 -11.87
C ASP A 19 2.70 0.76 -11.35
N SER A 20 3.35 0.03 -12.26
CA SER A 20 4.48 -0.84 -11.92
C SER A 20 5.81 -0.10 -12.01
N GLY A 21 6.65 -0.16 -10.98
CA GLY A 21 8.00 0.43 -10.99
C GLY A 21 8.05 1.91 -10.60
N THR A 22 7.00 2.43 -9.96
CA THR A 22 6.94 3.84 -9.57
C THR A 22 7.78 4.08 -8.32
N VAL A 23 8.76 4.98 -8.45
CA VAL A 23 9.53 5.54 -7.33
C VAL A 23 8.88 6.86 -6.93
N TRP A 24 8.45 6.96 -5.67
CA TRP A 24 7.92 8.20 -5.11
C TRP A 24 8.98 8.90 -4.29
N CYS A 25 9.41 10.08 -4.72
CA CYS A 25 10.22 10.95 -3.88
C CYS A 25 9.34 11.77 -2.94
N GLN A 26 9.57 11.66 -1.64
CA GLN A 26 8.91 12.49 -0.63
C GLN A 26 9.93 13.41 0.07
N SER A 27 9.80 14.73 -0.15
CA SER A 27 10.73 15.74 0.38
C SER A 27 10.31 16.34 1.72
N ALA A 28 11.31 16.80 2.48
CA ALA A 28 11.25 17.71 3.62
C ALA A 28 10.48 17.27 4.89
N ARG A 29 9.65 16.22 4.85
CA ARG A 29 8.87 15.78 6.02
C ARG A 29 9.41 14.47 6.59
N LEU A 30 9.38 14.38 7.92
CA LEU A 30 9.73 13.15 8.63
C LEU A 30 8.61 12.11 8.48
N ASP A 31 7.34 12.54 8.42
CA ASP A 31 6.18 11.67 8.27
C ASP A 31 5.38 12.01 7.01
N GLY A 32 4.91 10.96 6.34
CA GLY A 32 4.28 11.05 5.04
C GLY A 32 3.36 9.88 4.74
N SER A 33 2.51 10.04 3.73
CA SER A 33 1.73 8.93 3.17
C SER A 33 1.88 8.86 1.67
N ILE A 34 1.97 7.65 1.13
CA ILE A 34 1.80 7.40 -0.30
C ILE A 34 0.43 6.78 -0.58
N GLY A 35 -0.21 7.16 -1.68
CA GLY A 35 -1.44 6.54 -2.18
C GLY A 35 -1.15 5.50 -3.25
N ILE A 36 -1.61 4.26 -3.06
CA ILE A 36 -1.57 3.19 -4.07
C ILE A 36 -3.02 2.82 -4.46
N PRO A 37 -3.44 3.02 -5.72
CA PRO A 37 -4.79 2.69 -6.13
C PRO A 37 -5.03 1.18 -6.13
N ILE A 38 -6.17 0.79 -5.57
CA ILE A 38 -6.79 -0.52 -5.75
C ILE A 38 -7.99 -0.32 -6.69
N ASP A 39 -7.75 -0.54 -7.97
CA ASP A 39 -8.79 -0.53 -8.98
C ASP A 39 -9.34 -1.93 -9.21
N ARG A 40 -10.64 -2.08 -8.93
CA ARG A 40 -11.34 -3.34 -9.05
C ARG A 40 -12.63 -3.16 -9.82
N GLU A 41 -12.54 -3.21 -11.14
CA GLU A 41 -13.74 -3.16 -11.99
C GLU A 41 -14.64 -4.40 -11.75
N ASN A 42 -14.04 -5.58 -11.62
CA ASN A 42 -14.75 -6.86 -11.59
C ASN A 42 -14.16 -7.87 -10.58
N GLY A 43 -14.89 -8.97 -10.33
CA GLY A 43 -14.44 -10.13 -9.53
C GLY A 43 -14.98 -10.18 -8.09
N PRO A 44 -14.50 -11.12 -7.27
CA PRO A 44 -15.00 -11.34 -5.90
C PRO A 44 -14.49 -10.27 -4.94
N SER A 45 -15.24 -9.85 -3.92
CA SER A 45 -14.70 -8.96 -2.87
C SER A 45 -13.39 -9.52 -2.29
N ILE A 46 -12.43 -8.63 -2.01
CA ILE A 46 -11.21 -9.02 -1.31
C ILE A 46 -11.24 -8.52 0.12
N VAL A 47 -10.49 -9.17 1.01
CA VAL A 47 -10.21 -8.69 2.36
C VAL A 47 -8.71 -8.52 2.50
N VAL A 48 -8.23 -7.31 2.80
CA VAL A 48 -6.81 -7.08 3.04
C VAL A 48 -6.44 -7.71 4.38
N THR A 49 -5.43 -8.55 4.39
CA THR A 49 -4.99 -9.29 5.59
C THR A 49 -3.62 -8.85 6.09
N GLY A 50 -2.82 -8.21 5.25
CA GLY A 50 -1.51 -7.72 5.66
C GLY A 50 -0.86 -6.86 4.58
N ILE A 51 0.11 -6.05 5.01
CA ILE A 51 0.98 -5.28 4.14
C ILE A 51 2.42 -5.60 4.56
N ARG A 52 3.29 -5.81 3.58
CA ARG A 52 4.71 -6.11 3.82
C ARG A 52 5.60 -5.23 2.97
N THR A 53 6.67 -4.77 3.60
CA THR A 53 7.75 -3.99 3.01
C THR A 53 9.06 -4.66 3.43
N PRO A 54 9.46 -5.75 2.76
CA PRO A 54 10.56 -6.59 3.23
C PRO A 54 11.92 -5.88 3.18
N GLU A 55 12.03 -4.83 2.37
CA GLU A 55 13.25 -4.02 2.21
C GLU A 55 12.93 -2.60 2.69
N GLN A 56 13.52 -2.21 3.83
CA GLN A 56 13.43 -0.87 4.39
C GLN A 56 14.80 -0.42 4.87
N THR A 57 15.20 0.80 4.53
CA THR A 57 16.42 1.45 5.02
C THR A 57 16.08 2.89 5.39
N GLY A 58 16.28 3.29 6.65
CA GLY A 58 16.03 4.68 7.09
C GLY A 58 14.57 5.14 6.98
N VAL A 59 13.64 4.22 6.74
CA VAL A 59 12.18 4.44 6.69
C VAL A 59 11.51 3.35 7.51
N THR A 60 10.43 3.72 8.21
CA THR A 60 9.54 2.82 8.94
C THR A 60 8.13 2.93 8.34
N THR A 61 7.48 1.79 8.11
CA THR A 61 6.05 1.74 7.80
C THR A 61 5.24 1.56 9.09
N HIS A 62 4.29 2.45 9.34
CA HIS A 62 3.49 2.43 10.58
C HIS A 62 2.14 1.74 10.40
N GLU A 63 1.34 2.27 9.49
CA GLU A 63 -0.01 1.80 9.25
C GLU A 63 -0.41 1.97 7.79
N VAL A 64 -1.42 1.21 7.39
CA VAL A 64 -2.00 1.31 6.06
C VAL A 64 -3.50 1.51 6.20
N LEU A 65 -3.96 2.60 5.62
CA LEU A 65 -5.35 2.98 5.60
C LEU A 65 -5.94 2.68 4.23
N LEU A 66 -7.16 2.16 4.22
CA LEU A 66 -8.00 2.05 3.05
C LEU A 66 -8.88 3.29 2.97
N VAL A 67 -8.75 4.01 1.86
CA VAL A 67 -9.41 5.29 1.64
C VAL A 67 -10.38 5.17 0.47
N PRO A 68 -11.70 5.30 0.69
CA PRO A 68 -12.66 5.31 -0.41
C PRO A 68 -12.40 6.51 -1.33
N VAL A 69 -12.30 6.27 -2.63
CA VAL A 69 -12.15 7.34 -3.63
C VAL A 69 -13.28 7.29 -4.65
N SER A 70 -13.62 8.46 -5.18
CA SER A 70 -14.66 8.65 -6.19
C SER A 70 -13.98 9.04 -7.49
N PRO A 71 -14.41 8.47 -8.63
CA PRO A 71 -13.70 7.53 -9.53
C PRO A 71 -12.26 7.85 -9.94
N TYR A 72 -11.65 8.89 -9.38
CA TYR A 72 -10.26 9.27 -9.57
C TYR A 72 -9.44 8.73 -8.40
N SER A 73 -8.43 7.93 -8.74
CA SER A 73 -7.36 7.54 -7.81
C SER A 73 -6.50 8.74 -7.46
N ARG A 74 -5.90 8.72 -6.27
CA ARG A 74 -4.90 9.71 -5.84
C ARG A 74 -3.55 9.02 -5.80
N THR A 75 -2.79 9.14 -6.88
CA THR A 75 -1.40 8.73 -6.89
C THR A 75 -0.52 9.90 -6.45
N GLY A 76 0.22 9.75 -5.37
CA GLY A 76 1.01 10.85 -4.82
C GLY A 76 1.51 10.62 -3.40
N SER A 77 2.40 11.50 -2.97
CA SER A 77 2.79 11.65 -1.57
C SER A 77 2.04 12.81 -0.92
N VAL A 78 1.56 12.60 0.30
CA VAL A 78 0.92 13.62 1.13
C VAL A 78 1.53 13.62 2.52
N SER A 79 1.19 14.66 3.28
CA SER A 79 1.65 14.79 4.65
C SER A 79 0.83 13.90 5.57
N TRP A 80 1.48 13.41 6.62
CA TRP A 80 0.79 12.77 7.73
C TRP A 80 0.50 13.76 8.87
N PRO A 81 -0.63 13.67 9.60
CA PRO A 81 -1.77 12.78 9.35
C PRO A 81 -2.55 13.17 8.08
N LEU A 82 -3.27 12.21 7.50
CA LEU A 82 -4.18 12.49 6.39
C LEU A 82 -5.21 13.53 6.82
N THR A 83 -5.39 14.56 5.99
CA THR A 83 -6.36 15.65 6.15
C THR A 83 -7.78 15.17 5.85
N GLU A 84 -8.80 15.92 6.30
CA GLU A 84 -10.22 15.61 6.08
C GLU A 84 -10.61 15.45 4.60
N GLU A 85 -9.83 16.02 3.67
CA GLU A 85 -10.03 15.85 2.22
C GLU A 85 -9.85 14.40 1.74
N TRP A 86 -9.20 13.55 2.54
CA TRP A 86 -9.11 12.10 2.33
C TRP A 86 -10.38 11.36 2.78
N GLY A 87 -11.39 12.07 3.31
CA GLY A 87 -12.66 11.49 3.70
C GLY A 87 -12.54 10.73 5.02
N ASP A 88 -12.97 9.47 5.01
CA ASP A 88 -12.98 8.62 6.22
C ASP A 88 -12.01 7.43 6.07
N PRO A 89 -10.69 7.67 6.18
CA PRO A 89 -9.70 6.62 6.03
C PRO A 89 -9.80 5.64 7.20
N LYS A 90 -9.80 4.34 6.91
CA LYS A 90 -9.90 3.27 7.91
C LYS A 90 -8.72 2.33 7.80
N SER A 91 -8.33 1.66 8.89
CA SER A 91 -7.34 0.57 8.83
C SER A 91 -7.70 -0.41 7.69
N ALA A 92 -6.72 -0.69 6.83
CA ALA A 92 -6.90 -1.60 5.70
C ALA A 92 -7.04 -3.06 6.16
N ILE A 93 -6.29 -3.46 7.18
CA ILE A 93 -6.27 -4.84 7.67
C ILE A 93 -7.65 -5.24 8.19
N GLY A 94 -8.16 -6.38 7.71
CA GLY A 94 -9.48 -6.91 8.00
C GLY A 94 -10.62 -6.27 7.20
N ARG A 95 -10.33 -5.28 6.34
CA ARG A 95 -11.36 -4.54 5.60
C ARG A 95 -11.61 -5.17 4.23
N SER A 96 -12.88 -5.23 3.86
CA SER A 96 -13.31 -5.66 2.54
C SER A 96 -13.22 -4.52 1.51
N VAL A 97 -12.70 -4.84 0.32
CA VAL A 97 -12.77 -4.02 -0.89
C VAL A 97 -13.70 -4.71 -1.90
N PRO A 98 -14.94 -4.22 -2.06
CA PRO A 98 -15.86 -4.75 -3.06
C PRO A 98 -15.38 -4.50 -4.49
N ALA A 99 -15.84 -5.32 -5.43
CA ALA A 99 -15.70 -4.99 -6.85
C ALA A 99 -16.61 -3.80 -7.24
N GLY A 100 -16.24 -3.11 -8.32
CA GLY A 100 -16.88 -1.88 -8.81
C GLY A 100 -16.66 -0.66 -7.90
N LYS A 101 -15.71 -0.73 -6.97
CA LYS A 101 -15.36 0.36 -6.05
C LYS A 101 -13.88 0.69 -6.16
N HIS A 102 -13.56 1.95 -6.00
CA HIS A 102 -12.20 2.48 -6.05
C HIS A 102 -11.76 2.85 -4.64
N PHE A 103 -10.58 2.40 -4.28
CA PHE A 103 -9.94 2.74 -3.01
C PHE A 103 -8.47 3.03 -3.25
N ASP A 104 -7.91 3.92 -2.44
CA ASP A 104 -6.47 4.04 -2.32
C ASP A 104 -6.02 3.37 -1.01
N LEU A 105 -4.88 2.68 -1.07
CA LEU A 105 -4.09 2.36 0.11
C LEU A 105 -3.20 3.56 0.43
N ALA A 106 -3.50 4.24 1.52
CA ALA A 106 -2.65 5.27 2.09
C ALA A 106 -1.68 4.63 3.08
N ILE A 107 -0.40 4.57 2.75
CA ILE A 107 0.64 3.94 3.57
C ILE A 107 1.40 5.03 4.32
N HIS A 108 1.27 5.04 5.65
CA HIS A 108 2.01 5.94 6.52
C HIS A 108 3.46 5.47 6.65
N LEU A 109 4.38 6.34 6.24
CA LEU A 109 5.81 6.16 6.29
C LEU A 109 6.45 7.27 7.12
N SER A 110 7.44 6.92 7.94
CA SER A 110 8.32 7.90 8.57
C SER A 110 9.77 7.65 8.20
N ARG A 111 10.52 8.71 7.92
CA ARG A 111 11.97 8.68 7.68
C ARG A 111 12.74 8.97 8.96
N ASP A 112 13.84 8.27 9.15
CA ASP A 112 14.80 8.58 10.22
C ASP A 112 15.37 9.99 10.05
N LYS A 113 15.47 10.73 11.15
CA LYS A 113 15.86 12.14 11.10
C LYS A 113 17.28 12.29 10.56
N GLY A 114 17.42 13.04 9.47
CA GLY A 114 18.71 13.45 8.93
C GLY A 114 19.32 12.50 7.89
N THR A 115 18.65 11.40 7.54
CA THR A 115 19.09 10.45 6.51
C THR A 115 18.06 10.33 5.41
N SER A 116 18.45 10.03 4.17
CA SER A 116 17.46 9.50 3.23
C SER A 116 16.94 8.14 3.71
N GLY A 117 15.88 7.65 3.08
CA GLY A 117 15.50 6.27 3.29
C GLY A 117 14.58 5.74 2.21
N THR A 118 14.53 4.42 2.11
CA THR A 118 13.85 3.70 1.04
C THR A 118 12.99 2.59 1.61
N THR A 119 11.88 2.28 0.93
CA THR A 119 11.06 1.12 1.23
C THR A 119 10.41 0.56 -0.04
N GLY A 120 10.28 -0.76 -0.11
CA GLY A 120 9.57 -1.46 -1.19
C GLY A 120 10.41 -2.55 -1.86
N PRO A 121 9.83 -3.41 -2.71
CA PRO A 121 8.44 -3.37 -3.19
C PRO A 121 7.42 -3.60 -2.07
N ILE A 122 6.28 -2.92 -2.17
CA ILE A 122 5.18 -3.07 -1.23
C ILE A 122 4.33 -4.27 -1.66
N PHE A 123 4.09 -5.19 -0.74
CA PHE A 123 3.24 -6.36 -0.95
C PHE A 123 1.95 -6.23 -0.15
N ILE A 124 0.85 -6.63 -0.78
CA ILE A 124 -0.46 -6.72 -0.14
C ILE A 124 -0.84 -8.19 -0.05
N ASP A 125 -0.98 -8.68 1.17
CA ASP A 125 -1.56 -9.99 1.43
C ASP A 125 -3.08 -9.82 1.61
N TYR A 126 -3.86 -10.64 0.93
CA TYR A 126 -5.32 -10.54 0.95
C TYR A 126 -5.99 -11.90 0.74
N GLN A 127 -7.27 -11.96 1.09
CA GLN A 127 -8.14 -13.08 0.79
C GLN A 127 -9.16 -12.72 -0.28
N ALA A 128 -9.43 -13.65 -1.20
CA ALA A 128 -10.50 -13.57 -2.19
C ALA A 128 -11.08 -14.98 -2.39
N ASP A 129 -12.41 -15.14 -2.39
CA ASP A 129 -13.09 -16.43 -2.55
C ASP A 129 -12.52 -17.55 -1.66
N GLY A 130 -12.22 -17.23 -0.41
CA GLY A 130 -11.68 -18.17 0.58
C GLY A 130 -10.23 -18.61 0.32
N ARG A 131 -9.52 -17.97 -0.61
CA ARG A 131 -8.10 -18.24 -0.92
C ARG A 131 -7.23 -17.05 -0.53
N SER A 132 -6.02 -17.33 -0.07
CA SER A 132 -5.00 -16.33 0.23
C SER A 132 -4.13 -16.03 -0.98
N TYR A 133 -3.82 -14.75 -1.15
CA TYR A 133 -3.01 -14.22 -2.24
C TYR A 133 -2.03 -13.18 -1.71
N THR A 134 -0.98 -12.97 -2.48
CA THR A 134 -0.07 -11.83 -2.33
C THR A 134 -0.03 -11.11 -3.67
N ALA A 135 -0.21 -9.80 -3.65
CA ALA A 135 0.04 -8.95 -4.81
C ALA A 135 1.23 -8.04 -4.52
N ASP A 136 2.13 -7.96 -5.50
CA ASP A 136 3.23 -7.00 -5.55
C ASP A 136 2.69 -5.72 -6.20
N THR A 137 2.76 -4.58 -5.51
CA THR A 137 2.36 -3.30 -6.10
C THR A 137 3.43 -2.72 -7.02
N SER A 138 4.64 -3.30 -6.99
CA SER A 138 5.84 -2.80 -7.66
C SER A 138 6.17 -1.35 -7.31
N THR A 139 5.65 -0.86 -6.18
CA THR A 139 5.86 0.50 -5.68
C THR A 139 7.08 0.53 -4.79
N GLN A 140 7.99 1.46 -5.08
CA GLN A 140 9.11 1.80 -4.23
C GLN A 140 8.96 3.25 -3.78
N VAL A 141 9.39 3.54 -2.56
CA VAL A 141 9.35 4.89 -2.00
C VAL A 141 10.74 5.27 -1.58
N GLU A 142 11.14 6.47 -1.97
CA GLU A 142 12.36 7.13 -1.54
C GLU A 142 11.96 8.40 -0.78
N MET A 143 12.31 8.47 0.50
CA MET A 143 12.11 9.65 1.31
C MET A 143 13.44 10.39 1.42
N GLU A 144 13.51 11.58 0.83
CA GLU A 144 14.71 12.39 0.79
C GLU A 144 14.52 13.67 1.62
N PRO A 145 15.58 14.23 2.23
CA PRO A 145 15.50 15.56 2.83
C PRO A 145 15.08 16.63 1.80
N ASP A 146 15.50 16.47 0.55
CA ASP A 146 15.24 17.37 -0.58
C ASP A 146 15.04 16.54 -1.86
N CYS A 147 13.85 16.58 -2.45
CA CYS A 147 13.57 15.92 -3.72
C CYS A 147 13.97 16.87 -4.85
N ARG A 148 15.16 16.68 -5.40
CA ARG A 148 15.57 17.37 -6.64
C ARG A 148 15.13 16.51 -7.81
N GLY A 149 14.09 16.97 -8.51
CA GLY A 149 13.67 16.41 -9.80
C GLY A 149 14.67 16.69 -10.92
#